data_AF-A0A963AUV4-F1
#
_entry.id   AF-A0A963AUV4-F1
#
_cell.length_a   1.000
_cell.length_b   1.000
_cell.length_c   1.000
_cell.angle_alpha   90.00
_cell.angle_beta   90.00
_cell.angle_gamma   90.00
#
_symmetry.space_group_name_H-M   'P 1'
#
loop_
_entity.id
_entity.type
_entity.pdbx_description
1 polymer ?
#
loop_
_entity_poly.entity_id
_entity_poly.type
_entity_poly.pdbx_seq_one_letter_code
_entity_poly.pdbx_strand_id
1 'polypeptide(L)'
;MNQVRIDYRLRLGDHRIETFRFCLDGETFDLISEPVADPPQWTALAHHQCSHCPLQADQHPQCPLAVQMSRIAERFHDTRSIDKIELEVVTENRRVIQRLPIQNALASMLDLIVPICGCPKTAHLKPMARFHLPLASEEETVFRVTGMYLLSQYFLRQAAAGGSIEFRGLVDIYADLHIVNAGMAKRMYGISQSDSLKNAVTLIDMYSMLVPALLENQLSELRRFFEAYLPEVVNEPAATNYLELAKAFNLEVVPLEPQASEAADDGLPGWLRDLAARQEQETAAQHRNDERIQDEARRKQVAEDIIRKSGLSLELEQIEEAPGDGDDSPDCATHIVYPGRDG
;
A
#
# COMPACT_ATOMS: atom_id res chain seq x y z
N MET A 1 13.34 24.49 12.64
CA MET A 1 12.67 23.26 12.20
C MET A 1 12.15 23.51 10.80
N ASN A 2 12.55 22.68 9.85
CA ASN A 2 12.00 22.76 8.49
C ASN A 2 10.55 22.29 8.55
N GLN A 3 9.62 22.98 7.89
CA GLN A 3 8.20 22.63 7.89
C GLN A 3 7.70 22.61 6.46
N VAL A 4 6.89 21.61 6.11
CA VAL A 4 6.24 21.54 4.81
C VAL A 4 4.80 22.01 4.97
N ARG A 5 4.44 23.08 4.26
CA ARG A 5 3.10 23.68 4.34
C ARG A 5 2.26 23.37 3.11
N ILE A 6 1.03 22.95 3.34
CA ILE A 6 0.03 22.70 2.30
C ILE A 6 -1.27 23.37 2.72
N ASP A 7 -1.75 24.32 1.92
CA ASP A 7 -2.99 25.05 2.18
C ASP A 7 -4.07 24.60 1.19
N TYR A 8 -5.23 24.20 1.72
CA TYR A 8 -6.46 23.95 0.97
C TYR A 8 -7.42 25.12 1.17
N ARG A 9 -7.97 25.65 0.08
CA ARG A 9 -9.02 26.67 0.10
C ARG A 9 -10.18 26.21 -0.78
N LEU A 10 -11.34 26.03 -0.16
CA LEU A 10 -12.55 25.60 -0.83
C LEU A 10 -13.52 26.79 -0.85
N ARG A 11 -13.89 27.27 -2.04
CA ARG A 11 -14.88 28.32 -2.21
C ARG A 11 -16.23 27.73 -2.58
N LEU A 12 -17.20 27.89 -1.69
CA LEU A 12 -18.56 27.37 -1.78
C LEU A 12 -19.49 28.54 -2.13
N GLY A 13 -19.79 28.68 -3.42
CA GLY A 13 -20.48 29.87 -3.94
C GLY A 13 -19.68 31.16 -3.70
N ASP A 14 -20.36 32.29 -3.62
CA ASP A 14 -19.70 33.61 -3.63
C ASP A 14 -19.27 34.11 -2.24
N HIS A 15 -19.74 33.47 -1.16
CA HIS A 15 -19.67 34.05 0.19
C HIS A 15 -18.98 33.17 1.23
N ARG A 16 -18.74 31.89 0.95
CA ARG A 16 -18.13 30.96 1.93
C ARG A 16 -16.81 30.44 1.38
N ILE A 17 -15.74 30.68 2.13
CA ILE A 17 -14.40 30.14 1.83
C ILE A 17 -13.93 29.39 3.08
N GLU A 18 -13.78 28.07 2.94
CA GLU A 18 -13.20 27.24 3.98
C GLU A 18 -11.71 27.04 3.70
N THR A 19 -10.85 27.46 4.63
CA THR A 19 -9.39 27.29 4.53
C THR A 19 -8.90 26.27 5.55
N PHE A 20 -8.10 25.32 5.09
CA PHE A 20 -7.39 24.33 5.92
C PHE A 20 -5.90 24.47 5.66
N ARG A 21 -5.11 24.51 6.72
CA ARG A 21 -3.65 24.66 6.65
C ARG A 21 -3.03 23.47 7.32
N PHE A 22 -2.26 22.70 6.57
CA PHE A 22 -1.53 21.55 7.06
C PHE A 22 -0.06 21.91 7.15
N CYS A 23 0.52 21.73 8.33
CA CYS A 23 1.95 21.89 8.58
C CYS A 23 2.50 20.52 8.94
N LEU A 24 3.45 20.02 8.14
CA LEU A 24 4.10 18.75 8.39
C LEU A 24 5.51 19.01 8.94
N ASP A 25 5.95 18.18 9.87
CA ASP A 25 7.35 18.16 10.27
C ASP A 25 8.25 17.82 9.07
N GLY A 26 9.35 18.57 8.91
CA GLY A 26 10.22 18.44 7.74
C GLY A 26 11.04 17.15 7.70
N GLU A 27 11.13 16.41 8.80
CA GLU A 27 11.88 15.16 8.90
C GLU A 27 10.96 13.95 9.06
N THR A 28 9.97 14.03 9.94
CA THR A 28 9.08 12.89 10.24
C THR A 28 7.83 12.84 9.38
N PHE A 29 7.51 13.95 8.70
CA PHE A 29 6.28 14.19 7.94
C PHE A 29 4.99 14.03 8.76
N ASP A 30 5.08 14.05 10.08
CA ASP A 30 3.90 14.06 10.95
C ASP A 30 3.17 15.39 10.87
N LEU A 31 1.85 15.35 10.99
CA LEU A 31 1.03 16.55 11.06
C LEU A 31 1.28 17.28 12.39
N ILE A 32 1.83 18.49 12.29
CA ILE A 32 1.92 19.44 13.40
C ILE A 32 0.53 20.06 13.56
N SER A 33 -0.23 19.55 14.53
CA SER A 33 -1.54 20.07 14.87
C SER A 33 -1.72 20.22 16.37
N GLU A 34 -2.50 21.22 16.76
CA GLU A 34 -2.93 21.35 18.15
C GLU A 34 -3.90 20.20 18.49
N PRO A 35 -3.90 19.71 19.74
CA PRO A 35 -4.92 18.78 20.21
C PRO A 35 -6.33 19.36 20.01
N VAL A 36 -7.29 18.53 19.61
CA VAL A 36 -8.71 18.92 19.62
C VAL A 36 -9.20 18.89 21.06
N ALA A 37 -9.65 20.03 21.57
CA ALA A 37 -10.34 20.09 22.85
C ALA A 37 -11.74 19.50 22.68
N ASP A 38 -12.09 18.53 23.53
CA ASP A 38 -13.40 17.84 23.54
C ASP A 38 -13.81 17.24 22.17
N PRO A 39 -13.07 16.24 21.66
CA PRO A 39 -13.37 15.66 20.35
C PRO A 39 -14.72 14.92 20.37
N PRO A 40 -15.50 14.96 19.27
CA PRO A 40 -16.83 14.36 19.22
C PRO A 40 -16.85 12.87 19.59
N GLN A 41 -17.93 12.39 20.21
CA GLN A 41 -18.01 11.00 20.70
C GLN A 41 -17.69 9.93 19.63
N TRP A 42 -18.03 10.18 18.36
CA TRP A 42 -17.77 9.25 17.25
C TRP A 42 -16.28 9.11 16.92
N THR A 43 -15.42 10.01 17.40
CA THR A 43 -13.96 9.90 17.23
C THR A 43 -13.33 8.95 18.24
N ALA A 44 -14.05 8.54 19.29
CA ALA A 44 -13.55 7.62 20.30
C ALA A 44 -13.04 6.32 19.64
N LEU A 45 -11.88 5.80 20.07
CA LEU A 45 -11.26 4.65 19.41
C LEU A 45 -12.21 3.44 19.39
N ALA A 46 -12.88 3.16 20.51
CA ALA A 46 -13.82 2.05 20.67
C ALA A 46 -15.08 2.16 19.78
N HIS A 47 -15.41 3.34 19.25
CA HIS A 47 -16.59 3.52 18.40
C HIS A 47 -16.31 3.07 16.97
N HIS A 48 -16.71 1.87 16.56
CA HIS A 48 -16.33 1.28 15.27
C HIS A 48 -14.80 1.24 15.08
N GLN A 49 -14.10 0.60 16.03
CA GLN A 49 -12.67 0.32 15.91
C GLN A 49 -12.41 -0.61 14.71
N CYS A 50 -11.32 -0.38 13.98
CA CYS A 50 -10.92 -1.26 12.88
C CYS A 50 -10.49 -2.62 13.45
N SER A 51 -10.82 -3.73 12.79
CA SER A 51 -10.53 -5.10 13.28
C SER A 51 -9.03 -5.35 13.50
N HIS A 52 -8.18 -4.75 12.66
CA HIS A 52 -6.72 -4.81 12.71
C HIS A 52 -6.06 -3.61 13.43
N CYS A 53 -6.81 -2.82 14.20
CA CYS A 53 -6.29 -1.61 14.83
C CYS A 53 -5.21 -1.95 15.89
N PRO A 54 -3.98 -1.41 15.79
CA PRO A 54 -2.92 -1.69 16.75
C PRO A 54 -3.00 -0.85 18.03
N LEU A 55 -3.85 0.19 18.04
CA LEU A 55 -3.99 1.10 19.18
C LEU A 55 -4.96 0.51 20.20
N GLN A 56 -4.68 0.74 21.48
CA GLN A 56 -5.53 0.32 22.59
C GLN A 56 -6.28 1.53 23.17
N ALA A 57 -7.56 1.36 23.50
CA ALA A 57 -8.45 2.47 23.87
C ALA A 57 -8.11 3.11 25.23
N ASP A 58 -7.39 2.40 26.09
CA ASP A 58 -6.89 2.89 27.38
C ASP A 58 -5.75 3.90 27.22
N GLN A 59 -4.88 3.70 26.23
CA GLN A 59 -3.72 4.54 25.93
C GLN A 59 -4.04 5.59 24.87
N HIS A 60 -4.87 5.22 23.90
CA HIS A 60 -5.32 6.04 22.79
C HIS A 60 -6.85 6.08 22.77
N PRO A 61 -7.49 6.89 23.62
CA PRO A 61 -8.96 6.93 23.71
C PRO A 61 -9.64 7.44 22.44
N GLN A 62 -8.89 8.08 21.55
CA GLN A 62 -9.37 8.68 20.32
C GLN A 62 -8.68 8.05 19.10
N CYS A 63 -9.46 7.77 18.05
CA CYS A 63 -8.91 7.38 16.76
C CYS A 63 -8.24 8.59 16.10
N PRO A 64 -6.93 8.54 15.78
CA PRO A 64 -6.21 9.69 15.22
C PRO A 64 -6.82 10.20 13.90
N LEU A 65 -7.21 9.28 13.02
CA LEU A 65 -7.87 9.63 11.76
C LEU A 65 -9.24 10.27 11.98
N ALA A 66 -10.06 9.70 12.86
CA ALA A 66 -11.40 10.23 13.15
C ALA A 66 -11.34 11.65 13.72
N VAL A 67 -10.37 11.93 14.62
CA VAL A 67 -10.14 13.28 15.15
C VAL A 67 -9.81 14.26 14.04
N GLN A 68 -8.92 13.93 13.10
CA GLN A 68 -8.59 14.84 11.99
C GLN A 68 -9.79 15.06 11.06
N MET A 69 -10.57 14.01 10.79
CA MET A 69 -11.77 14.11 9.95
C MET A 69 -12.89 14.93 10.63
N SER A 70 -12.95 14.96 11.96
CA SER A 70 -13.95 15.76 12.68
C SER A 70 -13.84 17.26 12.41
N ARG A 71 -12.61 17.76 12.25
CA ARG A 71 -12.32 19.16 11.88
C ARG A 71 -12.88 19.54 10.51
N ILE A 72 -13.08 18.55 9.64
CA ILE A 72 -13.69 18.72 8.31
C ILE A 72 -15.20 18.55 8.41
N ALA A 73 -15.67 17.49 9.08
CA ALA A 73 -17.07 17.13 9.16
C ALA A 73 -17.95 18.29 9.65
N GLU A 74 -17.52 19.00 10.71
CA GLU A 74 -18.25 20.16 11.25
C GLU A 74 -18.41 21.29 10.23
N ARG A 75 -17.39 21.51 9.39
CA ARG A 75 -17.36 22.61 8.41
C ARG A 75 -18.09 22.30 7.11
N PHE A 76 -18.58 21.09 6.91
CA PHE A 76 -19.28 20.67 5.69
C PHE A 76 -20.54 19.85 5.99
N HIS A 77 -21.12 20.02 7.18
CA HIS A 77 -22.31 19.27 7.60
C HIS A 77 -23.57 19.60 6.80
N ASP A 78 -23.56 20.70 6.04
CA ASP A 78 -24.68 21.28 5.30
C ASP A 78 -24.53 21.19 3.76
N THR A 79 -23.49 20.50 3.26
CA THR A 79 -23.20 20.43 1.81
C THR A 79 -23.69 19.15 1.15
N ARG A 80 -23.97 19.19 -0.16
CA ARG A 80 -24.22 17.99 -0.97
C ARG A 80 -22.99 17.62 -1.78
N SER A 81 -22.70 16.33 -1.86
CA SER A 81 -21.48 15.78 -2.45
C SER A 81 -21.20 16.23 -3.88
N ILE A 82 -22.27 16.46 -4.66
CA ILE A 82 -22.24 16.88 -6.06
C ILE A 82 -22.13 18.40 -6.27
N ASP A 83 -22.26 19.20 -5.20
CA ASP A 83 -22.20 20.65 -5.30
C ASP A 83 -20.83 21.07 -5.85
N LYS A 84 -20.83 21.87 -6.92
CA LYS A 84 -19.60 22.32 -7.58
C LYS A 84 -18.98 23.47 -6.80
N ILE A 85 -17.73 23.29 -6.39
CA ILE A 85 -16.94 24.28 -5.65
C ILE A 85 -15.65 24.59 -6.42
N GLU A 86 -15.03 25.73 -6.12
CA GLU A 86 -13.65 25.99 -6.57
C GLU A 86 -12.69 25.56 -5.48
N LEU A 87 -11.79 24.63 -5.80
CA LEU A 87 -10.71 24.20 -4.95
C LEU A 87 -9.42 24.88 -5.39
N GLU A 88 -8.71 25.47 -4.44
CA GLU A 88 -7.33 25.91 -4.59
C GLU A 88 -6.46 25.14 -3.58
N VAL A 89 -5.40 24.49 -4.06
CA VAL A 89 -4.38 23.87 -3.20
C VAL A 89 -3.04 24.53 -3.48
N VAL A 90 -2.42 25.06 -2.43
CA VAL A 90 -1.10 25.70 -2.48
C VAL A 90 -0.12 24.83 -1.71
N THR A 91 0.94 24.39 -2.38
CA THR A 91 2.11 23.80 -1.71
C THR A 91 3.33 24.68 -2.00
N GLU A 92 4.51 24.29 -1.52
CA GLU A 92 5.76 25.02 -1.76
C GLU A 92 6.03 25.32 -3.24
N ASN A 93 5.87 24.32 -4.11
CA ASN A 93 6.29 24.40 -5.52
C ASN A 93 5.16 24.58 -6.54
N ARG A 94 3.88 24.54 -6.12
CA ARG A 94 2.75 24.54 -7.05
C ARG A 94 1.48 25.11 -6.43
N ARG A 95 0.62 25.64 -7.30
CA ARG A 95 -0.75 26.05 -7.02
C ARG A 95 -1.67 25.35 -8.00
N VAL A 96 -2.60 24.53 -7.49
CA VAL A 96 -3.59 23.80 -8.29
C VAL A 96 -4.95 24.45 -8.04
N ILE A 97 -5.65 24.85 -9.11
CA ILE A 97 -6.99 25.44 -9.02
C ILE A 97 -7.91 24.67 -9.95
N GLN A 98 -9.02 24.17 -9.43
CA GLN A 98 -10.00 23.44 -10.25
C GLN A 98 -11.42 23.60 -9.71
N ARG A 99 -12.40 23.61 -10.62
CA ARG A 99 -13.83 23.59 -10.28
C ARG A 99 -14.38 22.16 -10.42
N LEU A 100 -14.81 21.56 -9.31
CA LEU A 100 -15.20 20.15 -9.22
C LEU A 100 -16.26 19.92 -8.12
N PRO A 101 -16.92 18.75 -8.07
CA PRO A 101 -17.81 18.40 -6.96
C PRO A 101 -17.07 18.40 -5.62
N ILE A 102 -17.70 18.88 -4.55
CA ILE A 102 -17.06 18.97 -3.23
C ILE A 102 -16.54 17.62 -2.73
N GLN A 103 -17.19 16.50 -3.03
CA GLN A 103 -16.71 15.17 -2.64
C GLN A 103 -15.30 14.86 -3.18
N ASN A 104 -14.97 15.31 -4.39
CA ASN A 104 -13.66 15.09 -5.00
C ASN A 104 -12.60 16.01 -4.35
N ALA A 105 -13.00 17.21 -3.93
CA ALA A 105 -12.10 18.13 -3.21
C ALA A 105 -11.78 17.61 -1.81
N LEU A 106 -12.80 17.08 -1.12
CA LEU A 106 -12.65 16.43 0.17
C LEU A 106 -11.83 15.14 0.06
N ALA A 107 -12.07 14.30 -0.96
CA ALA A 107 -11.27 13.11 -1.21
C ALA A 107 -9.78 13.45 -1.38
N SER A 108 -9.46 14.45 -2.22
CA SER A 108 -8.09 14.93 -2.37
C SER A 108 -7.47 15.47 -1.08
N MET A 109 -8.27 16.06 -0.18
CA MET A 109 -7.79 16.48 1.14
C MET A 109 -7.57 15.28 2.07
N LEU A 110 -8.42 14.25 1.99
CA LEU A 110 -8.24 13.00 2.74
C LEU A 110 -6.99 12.25 2.28
N ASP A 111 -6.65 12.27 0.99
CA ASP A 111 -5.39 11.70 0.47
C ASP A 111 -4.15 12.33 1.12
N LEU A 112 -4.26 13.56 1.64
CA LEU A 112 -3.23 14.19 2.45
C LEU A 112 -3.34 13.81 3.93
N ILE A 113 -4.54 13.83 4.50
CA ILE A 113 -4.77 13.63 5.94
C ILE A 113 -4.50 12.20 6.37
N VAL A 114 -4.97 11.21 5.60
CA VAL A 114 -4.87 9.79 5.95
C VAL A 114 -3.41 9.39 6.23
N PRO A 115 -2.42 9.72 5.39
CA PRO A 115 -1.00 9.43 5.68
C PRO A 115 -0.42 10.11 6.92
N ILE A 116 -0.92 11.29 7.31
CA ILE A 116 -0.32 12.14 8.35
C ILE A 116 -1.15 12.23 9.63
N CYS A 117 -2.25 11.50 9.72
CA CYS A 117 -3.18 11.60 10.84
C CYS A 117 -2.64 11.03 12.16
N GLY A 118 -1.59 10.21 12.12
CA GLY A 118 -1.02 9.51 13.27
C GLY A 118 -1.50 8.06 13.42
N CYS A 119 -2.27 7.52 12.47
CA CYS A 119 -2.63 6.10 12.46
C CYS A 119 -1.42 5.24 12.03
N PRO A 120 -1.00 4.21 12.80
CA PRO A 120 0.13 3.38 12.39
C PRO A 120 -0.10 2.63 11.07
N LYS A 121 -1.36 2.27 10.77
CA LYS A 121 -1.74 1.56 9.53
C LYS A 121 -1.59 2.40 8.26
N THR A 122 -1.56 3.73 8.38
CA THR A 122 -1.46 4.64 7.22
C THR A 122 -0.08 5.27 7.08
N ALA A 123 0.81 5.07 8.06
CA ALA A 123 2.12 5.71 8.14
C ALA A 123 3.04 5.39 6.95
N HIS A 124 2.86 4.23 6.30
CA HIS A 124 3.61 3.86 5.09
C HIS A 124 3.40 4.84 3.92
N LEU A 125 2.30 5.60 3.94
CA LEU A 125 1.98 6.58 2.91
C LEU A 125 2.55 7.98 3.18
N LYS A 126 3.27 8.21 4.30
CA LYS A 126 3.86 9.53 4.61
C LYS A 126 4.66 10.17 3.46
N PRO A 127 5.45 9.43 2.66
CA PRO A 127 6.11 10.01 1.49
C PRO A 127 5.11 10.56 0.45
N MET A 128 3.93 9.95 0.30
CA MET A 128 2.87 10.49 -0.56
C MET A 128 2.37 11.84 -0.07
N ALA A 129 2.28 12.06 1.25
CA ALA A 129 1.92 13.37 1.82
C ALA A 129 3.06 14.40 1.68
N ARG A 130 4.34 13.99 1.86
CA ARG A 130 5.49 14.88 1.62
C ARG A 130 5.54 15.39 0.18
N PHE A 131 5.20 14.52 -0.77
CA PHE A 131 5.14 14.82 -2.19
C PHE A 131 3.70 14.91 -2.71
N HIS A 132 2.77 15.37 -1.86
CA HIS A 132 1.33 15.36 -2.11
C HIS A 132 0.98 15.78 -3.54
N LEU A 133 0.15 15.04 -4.27
CA LEU A 133 -0.38 15.48 -5.56
C LEU A 133 -1.89 15.66 -5.42
N PRO A 134 -2.39 16.90 -5.29
CA PRO A 134 -3.82 17.13 -5.23
C PRO A 134 -4.49 16.69 -6.53
N LEU A 135 -5.64 16.01 -6.43
CA LEU A 135 -6.46 15.58 -7.56
C LEU A 135 -5.71 14.66 -8.54
N ALA A 136 -4.83 13.80 -8.02
CA ALA A 136 -4.09 12.83 -8.82
C ALA A 136 -5.04 11.91 -9.61
N SER A 137 -4.69 11.63 -10.86
CA SER A 137 -5.36 10.62 -11.67
C SER A 137 -5.05 9.21 -11.16
N GLU A 138 -5.78 8.22 -11.68
CA GLU A 138 -5.52 6.80 -11.38
C GLU A 138 -4.10 6.39 -11.82
N GLU A 139 -3.70 6.76 -13.04
CA GLU A 139 -2.37 6.51 -13.61
C GLU A 139 -1.26 7.18 -12.78
N GLU A 140 -1.45 8.44 -12.38
CA GLU A 140 -0.51 9.16 -11.50
C GLU A 140 -0.42 8.50 -10.13
N THR A 141 -1.54 8.03 -9.59
CA THR A 141 -1.60 7.36 -8.29
C THR A 141 -0.82 6.04 -8.33
N VAL A 142 -1.06 5.19 -9.33
CA VAL A 142 -0.34 3.92 -9.48
C VAL A 142 1.15 4.16 -9.70
N PHE A 143 1.52 5.07 -10.60
CA PHE A 143 2.92 5.41 -10.85
C PHE A 143 3.64 5.88 -9.57
N ARG A 144 3.03 6.79 -8.81
CA ARG A 144 3.63 7.36 -7.60
C ARG A 144 3.76 6.34 -6.48
N VAL A 145 2.72 5.55 -6.25
CA VAL A 145 2.67 4.59 -5.14
C VAL A 145 3.62 3.41 -5.40
N THR A 146 3.64 2.88 -6.62
CA THR A 146 4.57 1.81 -6.99
C THR A 146 6.02 2.29 -6.95
N GLY A 147 6.31 3.48 -7.48
CA GLY A 147 7.64 4.09 -7.40
C GLY A 147 8.09 4.35 -5.96
N MET A 148 7.22 4.92 -5.13
CA MET A 148 7.49 5.11 -3.69
C MET A 148 7.79 3.79 -3.00
N TYR A 149 6.96 2.79 -3.23
CA TYR A 149 7.11 1.49 -2.60
C TYR A 149 8.42 0.82 -3.04
N LEU A 150 8.76 0.79 -4.32
CA LEU A 150 10.03 0.23 -4.79
C LEU A 150 11.25 0.98 -4.23
N LEU A 151 11.17 2.30 -4.06
CA LEU A 151 12.22 3.06 -3.37
C LEU A 151 12.38 2.61 -1.91
N SER A 152 11.29 2.35 -1.19
CA SER A 152 11.36 1.80 0.17
C SER A 152 12.02 0.41 0.20
N GLN A 153 11.70 -0.45 -0.77
CA GLN A 153 12.32 -1.77 -0.89
C GLN A 153 13.81 -1.69 -1.20
N TYR A 154 14.21 -0.74 -2.05
CA TYR A 154 15.61 -0.46 -2.33
C TYR A 154 16.39 -0.05 -1.06
N PHE A 155 15.83 0.81 -0.21
CA PHE A 155 16.47 1.19 1.05
C PHE A 155 16.54 0.02 2.05
N LEU A 156 15.51 -0.83 2.13
CA LEU A 156 15.54 -2.05 2.94
C LEU A 156 16.64 -3.01 2.47
N ARG A 157 16.84 -3.14 1.16
CA ARG A 157 17.92 -3.96 0.60
C ARG A 157 19.30 -3.41 0.96
N GLN A 158 19.50 -2.09 0.91
CA GLN A 158 20.75 -1.47 1.34
C GLN A 158 21.03 -1.67 2.83
N ALA A 159 19.99 -1.68 3.67
CA ALA A 159 20.11 -1.92 5.11
C ALA A 159 20.27 -3.40 5.49
N ALA A 160 20.42 -4.31 4.52
CA ALA A 160 20.39 -5.77 4.70
C ALA A 160 19.12 -6.27 5.43
N ALA A 161 18.01 -5.54 5.32
CA ALA A 161 16.74 -5.82 5.97
C ALA A 161 15.72 -6.55 5.07
N GLY A 162 16.18 -7.24 4.03
CA GLY A 162 15.35 -8.14 3.21
C GLY A 162 14.45 -7.47 2.16
N GLY A 163 14.81 -6.29 1.65
CA GLY A 163 14.03 -5.62 0.58
C GLY A 163 13.91 -6.44 -0.71
N SER A 164 12.71 -6.50 -1.30
CA SER A 164 12.40 -7.27 -2.51
C SER A 164 11.83 -6.38 -3.62
N ILE A 165 12.08 -6.73 -4.90
CA ILE A 165 11.48 -6.03 -6.06
C ILE A 165 10.16 -6.74 -6.42
N GLU A 166 9.20 -6.69 -5.49
CA GLU A 166 7.88 -7.31 -5.62
C GLU A 166 6.83 -6.47 -4.89
N PHE A 167 5.62 -6.38 -5.45
CA PHE A 167 4.54 -5.54 -4.92
C PHE A 167 3.61 -6.22 -3.91
N ARG A 168 3.94 -7.42 -3.43
CA ARG A 168 3.08 -8.14 -2.47
C ARG A 168 2.81 -7.32 -1.20
N GLY A 169 3.85 -6.72 -0.62
CA GLY A 169 3.69 -5.86 0.55
C GLY A 169 2.89 -4.58 0.26
N LEU A 170 2.90 -4.09 -1.00
CA LEU A 170 2.06 -2.97 -1.39
C LEU A 170 0.58 -3.36 -1.42
N VAL A 171 0.28 -4.56 -1.94
CA VAL A 171 -1.08 -5.13 -1.92
C VAL A 171 -1.57 -5.27 -0.47
N ASP A 172 -0.72 -5.77 0.44
CA ASP A 172 -1.07 -5.91 1.86
C ASP A 172 -1.34 -4.54 2.54
N ILE A 173 -0.53 -3.52 2.23
CA ILE A 173 -0.76 -2.15 2.72
C ILE A 173 -2.12 -1.63 2.26
N TYR A 174 -2.48 -1.87 1.00
CA TYR A 174 -3.75 -1.40 0.43
C TYR A 174 -4.97 -2.16 0.98
N ALA A 175 -4.82 -3.46 1.27
CA ALA A 175 -5.83 -4.23 1.98
C ALA A 175 -6.05 -3.70 3.41
N ASP A 176 -4.99 -3.35 4.12
CA ASP A 176 -5.07 -2.68 5.42
C ASP A 176 -5.79 -1.32 5.31
N LEU A 177 -5.50 -0.53 4.26
CA LEU A 177 -6.19 0.74 4.02
C LEU A 177 -7.70 0.55 3.79
N HIS A 178 -8.11 -0.48 3.06
CA HIS A 178 -9.52 -0.79 2.87
C HIS A 178 -10.24 -1.03 4.20
N ILE A 179 -9.64 -1.78 5.13
CA ILE A 179 -10.19 -2.01 6.47
C ILE A 179 -10.33 -0.69 7.25
N VAL A 180 -9.33 0.18 7.17
CA VAL A 180 -9.35 1.52 7.80
C VAL A 180 -10.48 2.38 7.23
N ASN A 181 -10.59 2.43 5.90
CA ASN A 181 -11.59 3.21 5.19
C ASN A 181 -13.02 2.72 5.49
N ALA A 182 -13.25 1.41 5.49
CA ALA A 182 -14.52 0.80 5.88
C ALA A 182 -14.89 1.13 7.34
N GLY A 183 -13.90 1.09 8.26
CA GLY A 183 -14.09 1.53 9.64
C GLY A 183 -14.52 3.00 9.74
N MET A 184 -13.91 3.88 8.96
CA MET A 184 -14.29 5.29 8.91
C MET A 184 -15.67 5.51 8.28
N ALA A 185 -16.01 4.79 7.22
CA ALA A 185 -17.33 4.86 6.60
C ALA A 185 -18.44 4.49 7.60
N LYS A 186 -18.22 3.43 8.40
CA LYS A 186 -19.14 3.02 9.48
C LYS A 186 -19.34 4.12 10.52
N ARG A 187 -18.27 4.77 10.97
CA ARG A 187 -18.35 5.93 11.89
C ARG A 187 -19.21 7.04 11.30
N MET A 188 -19.08 7.31 10.00
CA MET A 188 -19.74 8.45 9.36
C MET A 188 -21.22 8.29 9.11
N TYR A 189 -21.74 7.07 9.09
CA TYR A 189 -23.15 6.82 8.76
C TYR A 189 -24.10 7.59 9.70
N GLY A 190 -23.74 7.76 10.98
CA GLY A 190 -24.57 8.42 12.01
C GLY A 190 -24.27 9.89 12.34
N ILE A 191 -23.29 10.54 11.69
CA ILE A 191 -22.77 11.85 12.18
C ILE A 191 -23.47 13.06 11.55
N SER A 192 -23.84 12.99 10.27
CA SER A 192 -24.28 14.18 9.52
C SER A 192 -25.32 13.83 8.45
N GLN A 193 -26.17 14.81 8.13
CA GLN A 193 -27.05 14.76 6.96
C GLN A 193 -26.30 14.99 5.64
N SER A 194 -25.12 15.61 5.68
CA SER A 194 -24.25 15.74 4.51
C SER A 194 -23.71 14.38 4.07
N ASP A 195 -23.76 14.15 2.77
CA ASP A 195 -23.16 13.02 2.07
C ASP A 195 -21.75 13.34 1.52
N SER A 196 -21.30 14.59 1.62
CA SER A 196 -20.07 15.06 0.96
C SER A 196 -18.81 14.35 1.48
N LEU A 197 -18.65 14.30 2.81
CA LEU A 197 -17.52 13.62 3.42
C LEU A 197 -17.66 12.09 3.35
N LYS A 198 -18.90 11.57 3.41
CA LYS A 198 -19.17 10.13 3.28
C LYS A 198 -18.73 9.63 1.90
N ASN A 199 -19.13 10.32 0.84
CA ASN A 199 -18.74 9.99 -0.53
C ASN A 199 -17.24 10.22 -0.76
N ALA A 200 -16.63 11.20 -0.10
CA ALA A 200 -15.17 11.37 -0.14
C ALA A 200 -14.43 10.15 0.44
N VAL A 201 -14.94 9.55 1.54
CA VAL A 201 -14.40 8.29 2.08
C VAL A 201 -14.60 7.14 1.09
N THR A 202 -15.76 7.05 0.45
CA THR A 202 -15.99 6.04 -0.60
C THR A 202 -15.03 6.19 -1.77
N LEU A 203 -14.71 7.42 -2.19
CA LEU A 203 -13.76 7.67 -3.26
C LEU A 203 -12.34 7.21 -2.91
N ILE A 204 -11.85 7.48 -1.70
CA ILE A 204 -10.52 6.98 -1.28
C ILE A 204 -10.52 5.46 -1.05
N ASP A 205 -11.65 4.89 -0.63
CA ASP A 205 -11.81 3.44 -0.46
C ASP A 205 -11.78 2.68 -1.80
N MET A 206 -12.37 3.28 -2.84
CA MET A 206 -12.26 2.78 -4.20
C MET A 206 -10.79 2.60 -4.60
N TYR A 207 -9.91 3.55 -4.26
CA TYR A 207 -8.48 3.44 -4.53
C TYR A 207 -7.77 2.35 -3.73
N SER A 208 -8.21 2.06 -2.49
CA SER A 208 -7.66 0.93 -1.74
C SER A 208 -7.89 -0.42 -2.42
N MET A 209 -8.94 -0.54 -3.24
CA MET A 209 -9.24 -1.75 -4.02
C MET A 209 -8.67 -1.69 -5.45
N LEU A 210 -8.74 -0.52 -6.09
CA LEU A 210 -8.35 -0.33 -7.49
C LEU A 210 -6.85 -0.51 -7.69
N VAL A 211 -6.01 0.00 -6.77
CA VAL A 211 -4.55 -0.12 -6.91
C VAL A 211 -4.11 -1.59 -6.94
N PRO A 212 -4.49 -2.48 -6.01
CA PRO A 212 -4.19 -3.91 -6.12
C PRO A 212 -4.76 -4.56 -7.38
N ALA A 213 -6.02 -4.26 -7.72
CA ALA A 213 -6.72 -4.92 -8.83
C ALA A 213 -6.17 -4.53 -10.21
N LEU A 214 -5.71 -3.29 -10.38
CA LEU A 214 -5.21 -2.78 -11.66
C LEU A 214 -3.68 -2.80 -11.76
N LEU A 215 -2.97 -3.21 -10.70
CA LEU A 215 -1.52 -3.07 -10.61
C LEU A 215 -0.80 -3.66 -11.82
N GLU A 216 -1.11 -4.91 -12.20
CA GLU A 216 -0.44 -5.60 -13.32
C GLU A 216 -0.74 -4.96 -14.67
N ASN A 217 -2.01 -4.61 -14.90
CA ASN A 217 -2.45 -3.98 -16.14
C ASN A 217 -1.80 -2.59 -16.28
N GLN A 218 -1.83 -1.78 -15.23
CA GLN A 218 -1.24 -0.45 -15.22
C GLN A 218 0.28 -0.51 -15.31
N LEU A 219 0.97 -1.45 -14.65
CA LEU A 219 2.41 -1.63 -14.83
C LEU A 219 2.77 -2.02 -16.27
N SER A 220 1.94 -2.82 -16.92
CA SER A 220 2.09 -3.18 -18.34
C SER A 220 1.91 -1.95 -19.23
N GLU A 221 0.91 -1.12 -18.97
CA GLU A 221 0.68 0.13 -19.70
C GLU A 221 1.82 1.15 -19.46
N LEU A 222 2.31 1.26 -18.22
CA LEU A 222 3.41 2.15 -17.85
C LEU A 222 4.74 1.69 -18.46
N ARG A 223 4.94 0.39 -18.71
CA ARG A 223 6.18 -0.16 -19.28
C ARG A 223 6.59 0.55 -20.58
N ARG A 224 5.62 0.91 -21.43
CA ARG A 224 5.88 1.63 -22.70
C ARG A 224 6.56 2.99 -22.48
N PHE A 225 6.38 3.62 -21.32
CA PHE A 225 7.04 4.89 -21.00
C PHE A 225 8.54 4.73 -20.72
N PHE A 226 9.00 3.50 -20.54
CA PHE A 226 10.39 3.17 -20.22
C PHE A 226 11.13 2.51 -21.38
N GLU A 227 10.59 2.53 -22.61
CA GLU A 227 11.22 1.91 -23.80
C GLU A 227 12.69 2.30 -23.96
N ALA A 228 13.06 3.56 -23.71
CA ALA A 228 14.44 4.03 -23.79
C ALA A 228 15.42 3.36 -22.79
N TYR A 229 14.91 2.71 -21.74
CA TYR A 229 15.68 1.94 -20.76
C TYR A 229 15.66 0.43 -21.01
N LEU A 230 14.77 -0.04 -21.87
CA LEU A 230 14.55 -1.47 -22.11
C LEU A 230 15.38 -1.94 -23.31
N PRO A 231 15.96 -3.15 -23.25
CA PRO A 231 16.59 -3.74 -24.43
C PRO A 231 15.53 -4.01 -25.52
N GLU A 232 15.94 -3.96 -26.79
CA GLU A 232 15.05 -4.12 -27.97
C GLU A 232 14.32 -5.49 -28.03
N VAL A 233 14.77 -6.48 -27.23
CA VAL A 233 14.20 -7.83 -27.19
C VAL A 233 13.08 -7.91 -26.14
N VAL A 234 11.85 -8.03 -26.62
CA VAL A 234 10.64 -8.22 -25.83
C VAL A 234 10.53 -9.68 -25.42
N ASN A 235 10.94 -10.02 -24.19
CA ASN A 235 10.25 -11.09 -23.48
C ASN A 235 8.97 -10.48 -22.90
N GLU A 236 7.82 -11.11 -23.14
CA GLU A 236 6.59 -10.78 -22.41
C GLU A 236 6.92 -10.76 -20.91
N PRO A 237 6.47 -9.73 -20.16
CA PRO A 237 6.67 -9.75 -18.72
C PRO A 237 6.06 -11.04 -18.18
N ALA A 238 6.83 -11.79 -17.39
CA ALA A 238 6.30 -12.95 -16.70
C ALA A 238 5.08 -12.49 -15.90
N ALA A 239 3.90 -13.03 -16.21
CA ALA A 239 2.68 -12.69 -15.51
C ALA A 239 2.90 -12.94 -14.01
N THR A 240 2.88 -11.88 -13.23
CA THR A 240 2.84 -11.99 -11.78
C THR A 240 1.44 -12.43 -11.36
N ASN A 241 1.27 -12.76 -10.06
CA ASN A 241 -0.01 -13.20 -9.53
C ASN A 241 -0.69 -12.17 -8.62
N TYR A 242 -0.41 -10.88 -8.79
CA TYR A 242 -1.02 -9.83 -7.99
C TYR A 242 -2.51 -9.71 -8.26
N LEU A 243 -2.98 -10.02 -9.47
CA LEU A 243 -4.41 -10.00 -9.77
C LEU A 243 -5.18 -11.11 -9.03
N GLU A 244 -4.66 -12.34 -8.90
CA GLU A 244 -5.35 -13.37 -8.10
C GLU A 244 -5.25 -13.05 -6.60
N LEU A 245 -4.12 -12.50 -6.13
CA LEU A 245 -4.01 -11.99 -4.76
C LEU A 245 -5.05 -10.90 -4.50
N ALA A 246 -5.22 -9.94 -5.43
CA ALA A 246 -6.22 -8.89 -5.36
C ALA A 246 -7.66 -9.43 -5.37
N LYS A 247 -7.93 -10.47 -6.16
CA LYS A 247 -9.25 -11.15 -6.23
C LYS A 247 -9.56 -12.00 -5.00
N ALA A 248 -8.54 -12.49 -4.29
CA ALA A 248 -8.72 -13.23 -3.04
C ALA A 248 -9.16 -12.30 -1.89
N PHE A 249 -8.99 -10.99 -2.03
CA PHE A 249 -9.71 -10.04 -1.21
C PHE A 249 -11.17 -10.03 -1.67
N ASN A 250 -12.04 -10.62 -0.87
CA ASN A 250 -13.49 -10.62 -1.11
C ASN A 250 -13.93 -9.18 -1.39
N LEU A 251 -14.46 -8.92 -2.59
CA LEU A 251 -15.20 -7.71 -2.94
C LEU A 251 -16.54 -7.71 -2.17
N GLU A 252 -16.47 -7.69 -0.85
CA GLU A 252 -17.63 -7.39 -0.02
C GLU A 252 -17.82 -5.88 -0.09
N VAL A 253 -18.56 -5.44 -1.11
CA VAL A 253 -19.22 -4.15 -1.08
C VAL A 253 -20.11 -4.19 0.16
N VAL A 254 -19.67 -3.60 1.27
CA VAL A 254 -20.43 -3.56 2.52
C VAL A 254 -21.77 -2.91 2.21
N PRO A 255 -22.88 -3.67 2.15
CA PRO A 255 -24.19 -3.07 1.97
C PRO A 255 -24.47 -2.28 3.24
N LEU A 256 -24.92 -1.03 3.09
CA LEU A 256 -25.32 -0.18 4.22
C LEU A 256 -26.67 -0.66 4.79
N GLU A 257 -26.71 -1.88 5.32
CA GLU A 257 -27.84 -2.43 6.06
C GLU A 257 -27.44 -2.67 7.52
N PRO A 258 -28.36 -2.45 8.48
CA PRO A 258 -28.05 -2.59 9.89
C PRO A 258 -27.94 -4.08 10.25
N GLN A 259 -26.74 -4.54 10.59
CA GLN A 259 -26.56 -5.89 11.14
C GLN A 259 -26.54 -5.88 12.67
N ALA A 260 -27.29 -6.82 13.24
CA ALA A 260 -27.37 -7.13 14.65
C ALA A 260 -26.07 -7.79 15.14
N SER A 261 -25.79 -7.64 16.44
CA SER A 261 -24.55 -8.06 17.10
C SER A 261 -24.24 -9.55 16.96
N GLU A 262 -22.98 -9.87 16.63
CA GLU A 262 -22.43 -11.22 16.77
C GLU A 262 -21.31 -11.30 17.81
N ALA A 263 -21.24 -12.48 18.42
CA ALA A 263 -20.53 -12.81 19.65
C ALA A 263 -19.00 -12.95 19.48
N ALA A 264 -18.31 -12.96 20.62
CA ALA A 264 -16.86 -12.97 20.76
C ALA A 264 -16.16 -14.12 20.02
N ASP A 265 -15.41 -13.75 18.98
CA ASP A 265 -14.34 -14.53 18.35
C ASP A 265 -13.02 -14.21 19.06
N ASP A 266 -12.12 -15.19 19.13
CA ASP A 266 -10.87 -15.18 19.93
C ASP A 266 -9.80 -14.18 19.44
N GLY A 267 -10.17 -13.28 18.53
CA GLY A 267 -9.40 -12.09 18.17
C GLY A 267 -8.17 -12.35 17.32
N LEU A 268 -7.94 -13.59 16.88
CA LEU A 268 -6.79 -13.96 16.06
C LEU A 268 -7.19 -14.11 14.58
N PRO A 269 -6.58 -13.33 13.67
CA PRO A 269 -6.78 -13.50 12.23
C PRO A 269 -6.46 -14.94 11.78
N GLY A 270 -7.23 -15.50 10.85
CA GLY A 270 -7.04 -16.88 10.36
C GLY A 270 -5.62 -17.18 9.84
N TRP A 271 -4.97 -16.19 9.23
CA TRP A 271 -3.57 -16.31 8.78
C TRP A 271 -2.55 -16.44 9.92
N LEU A 272 -2.88 -15.95 11.13
CA LEU A 272 -2.06 -16.11 12.33
C LEU A 272 -2.20 -17.51 12.94
N ARG A 273 -3.41 -18.09 12.87
CA ARG A 273 -3.66 -19.50 13.21
C ARG A 273 -2.93 -20.44 12.25
N ASP A 274 -2.94 -20.10 10.96
CA ASP A 274 -2.23 -20.85 9.93
C ASP A 274 -0.70 -20.69 10.04
N LEU A 275 -0.18 -19.53 10.46
CA LEU A 275 1.26 -19.34 10.70
C LEU A 275 1.76 -20.10 11.93
N ALA A 276 0.98 -20.12 13.02
CA ALA A 276 1.33 -20.90 14.20
C ALA A 276 1.28 -22.41 13.90
N ALA A 277 0.25 -22.87 13.18
CA ALA A 277 0.14 -24.26 12.74
C ALA A 277 1.22 -24.64 11.71
N ARG A 278 1.60 -23.72 10.81
CA ARG A 278 2.70 -23.93 9.84
C ARG A 278 4.05 -23.90 10.52
N GLN A 279 4.30 -23.03 11.49
CA GLN A 279 5.53 -23.03 12.28
C GLN A 279 5.68 -24.31 13.11
N GLU A 280 4.60 -24.80 13.74
CA GLU A 280 4.61 -26.07 14.46
C GLU A 280 4.80 -27.28 13.52
N GLN A 281 4.20 -27.24 12.32
CA GLN A 281 4.39 -28.29 11.31
C GLN A 281 5.76 -28.24 10.64
N GLU A 282 6.34 -27.06 10.42
CA GLU A 282 7.68 -26.84 9.86
C GLU A 282 8.76 -27.19 10.87
N THR A 283 8.64 -26.79 12.14
CA THR A 283 9.57 -27.22 13.20
C THR A 283 9.48 -28.72 13.47
N ALA A 284 8.27 -29.31 13.43
CA ALA A 284 8.12 -30.77 13.52
C ALA A 284 8.64 -31.50 12.26
N ALA A 285 8.54 -30.89 11.08
CA ALA A 285 9.10 -31.44 9.84
C ALA A 285 10.64 -31.30 9.79
N GLN A 286 11.20 -30.20 10.29
CA GLN A 286 12.65 -29.99 10.43
C GLN A 286 13.25 -30.92 11.47
N HIS A 287 12.63 -31.09 12.64
CA HIS A 287 13.06 -32.10 13.62
C HIS A 287 13.01 -33.52 13.06
N ARG A 288 11.94 -33.89 12.32
CA ARG A 288 11.86 -35.20 11.65
C ARG A 288 12.88 -35.37 10.53
N ASN A 289 13.21 -34.30 9.80
CA ASN A 289 14.19 -34.35 8.72
C ASN A 289 15.62 -34.41 9.28
N ASP A 290 15.91 -33.70 10.37
CA ASP A 290 17.19 -33.77 11.09
C ASP A 290 17.41 -35.14 11.73
N GLU A 291 16.38 -35.73 12.34
CA GLU A 291 16.43 -37.12 12.85
C GLU A 291 16.66 -38.12 11.70
N ARG A 292 16.02 -37.91 10.53
CA ARG A 292 16.20 -38.77 9.36
C ARG A 292 17.59 -38.63 8.75
N ILE A 293 18.13 -37.42 8.66
CA ILE A 293 19.50 -37.14 8.19
C ILE A 293 20.52 -37.74 9.15
N GLN A 294 20.29 -37.67 10.47
CA GLN A 294 21.15 -38.29 11.47
C GLN A 294 21.09 -39.82 11.42
N ASP A 295 19.91 -40.43 11.23
CA ASP A 295 19.78 -41.89 11.08
C ASP A 295 20.41 -42.38 9.77
N GLU A 296 20.28 -41.61 8.68
CA GLU A 296 20.89 -41.92 7.39
C GLU A 296 22.41 -41.75 7.41
N ALA A 297 22.92 -40.73 8.09
CA ALA A 297 24.35 -40.56 8.36
C ALA A 297 24.90 -41.70 9.24
N ARG A 298 24.16 -42.11 10.28
CA ARG A 298 24.53 -43.25 11.14
C ARG A 298 24.53 -44.56 10.37
N ARG A 299 23.55 -44.80 9.47
CA ARG A 299 23.51 -45.97 8.59
C ARG A 299 24.65 -45.95 7.56
N LYS A 300 24.97 -44.80 6.97
CA LYS A 300 26.14 -44.63 6.10
C LYS A 300 27.43 -44.93 6.86
N GLN A 301 27.59 -44.43 8.08
CA GLN A 301 28.78 -44.67 8.88
C GLN A 301 28.93 -46.14 9.29
N VAL A 302 27.82 -46.82 9.62
CA VAL A 302 27.81 -48.27 9.85
C VAL A 302 28.12 -49.05 8.56
N ALA A 303 27.60 -48.63 7.41
CA ALA A 303 27.89 -49.24 6.12
C ALA A 303 29.36 -49.04 5.71
N GLU A 304 29.92 -47.85 5.90
CA GLU A 304 31.33 -47.53 5.67
C GLU A 304 32.25 -48.32 6.61
N ASP A 305 31.89 -48.49 7.88
CA ASP A 305 32.61 -49.35 8.82
C ASP A 305 32.56 -50.83 8.41
N ILE A 306 31.42 -51.30 7.89
CA ILE A 306 31.28 -52.66 7.36
C ILE A 306 32.12 -52.84 6.09
N ILE A 307 32.10 -51.89 5.15
CA ILE A 307 32.89 -51.90 3.92
C ILE A 307 34.39 -51.87 4.24
N ARG A 308 34.81 -51.02 5.18
CA ARG A 308 36.20 -50.93 5.65
C ARG A 308 36.67 -52.19 6.35
N LYS A 309 35.79 -52.87 7.11
CA LYS A 309 36.09 -54.16 7.75
C LYS A 309 36.02 -55.36 6.78
N SER A 310 35.33 -55.22 5.64
CA SER A 310 35.15 -56.30 4.65
C SER A 310 36.07 -56.20 3.43
N GLY A 311 36.79 -55.09 3.24
CA GLY A 311 37.88 -54.97 2.27
C GLY A 311 37.47 -54.77 0.80
N LEU A 312 36.26 -54.30 0.53
CA LEU A 312 35.75 -54.09 -0.83
C LEU A 312 35.78 -52.59 -1.20
N SER A 313 36.58 -52.19 -2.19
CA SER A 313 36.54 -50.83 -2.79
C SER A 313 36.28 -50.95 -4.29
N LEU A 314 35.34 -50.17 -4.81
CA LEU A 314 34.99 -50.06 -6.23
C LEU A 314 34.91 -48.57 -6.58
N GLU A 315 35.77 -48.11 -7.49
CA GLU A 315 35.75 -46.76 -8.07
C GLU A 315 35.05 -46.80 -9.43
N LEU A 316 34.22 -45.80 -9.73
CA LEU A 316 33.64 -45.56 -11.06
C LEU A 316 33.75 -44.06 -11.40
N GLU A 317 34.41 -43.78 -12.53
CA GLU A 317 34.65 -42.46 -13.13
C GLU A 317 33.39 -41.88 -13.82
N GLN A 318 33.30 -40.54 -13.86
CA GLN A 318 32.24 -39.78 -14.55
C GLN A 318 32.66 -39.40 -15.98
N ILE A 319 31.70 -39.35 -16.90
CA ILE A 319 31.86 -38.84 -18.27
C ILE A 319 31.03 -37.56 -18.43
N GLU A 320 31.65 -36.50 -18.95
CA GLU A 320 31.05 -35.20 -19.31
C GLU A 320 30.59 -35.16 -20.78
N GLU A 321 29.56 -34.37 -21.09
CA GLU A 321 29.22 -33.93 -22.47
C GLU A 321 29.03 -32.40 -22.57
N ALA A 322 29.37 -31.88 -23.75
CA ALA A 322 29.60 -30.47 -24.13
C ALA A 322 28.39 -29.77 -24.80
N PRO A 323 28.42 -28.44 -25.08
CA PRO A 323 27.26 -27.62 -25.48
C PRO A 323 27.16 -27.37 -27.00
N GLY A 324 25.98 -26.91 -27.47
CA GLY A 324 25.70 -26.57 -28.88
C GLY A 324 25.08 -25.18 -29.08
N ASP A 325 25.58 -24.50 -30.12
CA ASP A 325 25.39 -23.11 -30.59
C ASP A 325 24.08 -22.79 -31.34
N GLY A 326 23.76 -21.48 -31.46
CA GLY A 326 23.57 -20.84 -32.78
C GLY A 326 22.21 -20.22 -33.15
N ASP A 327 22.20 -18.90 -33.41
CA ASP A 327 22.06 -18.28 -34.75
C ASP A 327 21.12 -17.03 -34.89
N ASP A 328 21.44 -16.22 -35.90
CA ASP A 328 21.39 -14.75 -36.08
C ASP A 328 20.19 -14.14 -36.89
N SER A 329 19.90 -12.84 -36.60
CA SER A 329 19.52 -11.70 -37.51
C SER A 329 18.13 -11.61 -38.22
N PRO A 330 17.66 -10.44 -38.79
CA PRO A 330 18.21 -9.06 -38.85
C PRO A 330 17.25 -7.84 -38.56
N ASP A 331 17.88 -6.66 -38.46
CA ASP A 331 17.40 -5.28 -38.21
C ASP A 331 16.48 -4.57 -39.22
N CYS A 332 15.74 -3.55 -38.74
CA CYS A 332 15.22 -2.42 -39.53
C CYS A 332 15.41 -1.08 -38.78
N ALA A 333 16.47 -0.33 -39.11
CA ALA A 333 16.83 0.93 -38.46
C ALA A 333 16.16 2.16 -39.10
N THR A 334 15.70 3.12 -38.28
CA THR A 334 15.26 4.46 -38.73
C THR A 334 16.25 5.51 -38.22
N HIS A 335 16.88 6.24 -39.15
CA HIS A 335 17.85 7.31 -38.88
C HIS A 335 17.17 8.58 -38.32
N ILE A 336 17.70 9.12 -37.22
CA ILE A 336 17.45 10.51 -36.78
C ILE A 336 18.74 11.31 -36.99
N VAL A 337 18.64 12.37 -37.79
CA VAL A 337 19.74 13.31 -38.09
C VAL A 337 19.80 14.40 -37.02
N TYR A 338 20.96 14.57 -36.39
CA TYR A 338 21.22 15.72 -35.50
C TYR A 338 21.87 16.87 -36.29
N PRO A 339 21.49 18.13 -36.04
CA PRO A 339 22.09 19.28 -36.71
C PRO A 339 23.53 19.52 -36.23
N GLY A 340 24.42 19.76 -37.19
CA GLY A 340 25.85 19.90 -36.98
C GLY A 340 26.25 21.09 -36.09
N ARG A 341 27.33 20.90 -35.34
CA ARG A 341 28.11 21.98 -34.74
C ARG A 341 29.07 22.51 -35.81
N ASP A 342 28.91 23.77 -36.17
CA ASP A 342 29.95 24.54 -36.84
C ASP A 342 31.11 24.79 -35.87
N GLY A 343 32.33 24.47 -36.32
CA GLY A 343 33.60 24.72 -35.66
C GLY A 343 34.74 24.52 -36.63
#